data_AF-A0A8S1M0V0-F1
#
_entry.id   AF-A0A8S1M0V0-F1
#
_cell.length_a   1.000
_cell.length_b   1.000
_cell.length_c   1.000
_cell.angle_alpha   90.00
_cell.angle_beta   90.00
_cell.angle_gamma   90.00
#
_symmetry.space_group_name_H-M   'P 1'
#
loop_
_entity.id
_entity.type
_entity.pdbx_description
1 polymer ?
#
loop_
_entity_poly.entity_id
_entity_poly.type
_entity_poly.pdbx_seq_one_letter_code
_entity_poly.pdbx_strand_id
1 'polypeptide(L)'
;MDHHCPWVNNCVGLKNHRYFCQFNFYAILCMIQCTLFISYDLFLNDKFVLQELTKNQQFILNICDVTCFALVVAMGFLLGFHLYHIGLNITTVEYHINEIKANNPFQKPRIIDNFKEVLGPDFKYWFIPVKNVERNTFPRTDLFEV
;
A
#
# COMPACT_ATOMS: atom_id res chain seq x y z
N MET A 1 7.21 -9.00 12.87
CA MET A 1 7.54 -8.82 11.42
C MET A 1 6.22 -8.96 10.68
N ASP A 2 5.97 -8.18 9.63
CA ASP A 2 4.72 -8.32 8.86
C ASP A 2 4.88 -9.38 7.76
N HIS A 3 5.84 -9.18 6.84
CA HIS A 3 6.21 -10.15 5.82
C HIS A 3 7.57 -9.81 5.22
N HIS A 4 8.17 -10.73 4.45
CA HIS A 4 9.28 -10.40 3.57
C HIS A 4 8.75 -10.04 2.19
N CYS A 5 9.04 -8.84 1.71
CA CYS A 5 8.54 -8.36 0.43
C CYS A 5 9.68 -8.37 -0.60
N PRO A 6 9.65 -9.30 -1.58
CA PRO A 6 10.71 -9.39 -2.59
C PRO A 6 10.75 -8.14 -3.48
N TRP A 7 9.62 -7.47 -3.68
CA TRP A 7 9.48 -6.29 -4.54
C TRP A 7 10.25 -5.05 -4.04
N VAL A 8 10.44 -4.95 -2.72
CA VAL A 8 11.27 -3.90 -2.09
C VAL A 8 12.59 -4.47 -1.56
N ASN A 9 12.89 -5.74 -1.87
CA ASN A 9 14.05 -6.48 -1.39
C ASN A 9 14.32 -6.29 0.11
N ASN A 10 13.26 -6.30 0.92
CA ASN A 10 13.36 -6.01 2.35
C ASN A 10 12.19 -6.61 3.13
N CYS A 11 12.39 -6.82 4.43
CA CYS A 11 11.31 -7.16 5.34
C CYS A 11 10.45 -5.93 5.62
N VAL A 12 9.13 -6.10 5.60
CA VAL A 12 8.16 -5.12 6.07
C VAL A 12 7.79 -5.44 7.51
N GLY A 13 7.77 -4.42 8.37
CA GLY A 13 7.41 -4.56 9.77
C GLY A 13 7.47 -3.23 10.50
N LEU A 14 7.61 -3.27 11.82
CA LEU A 14 7.45 -2.09 12.68
C LEU A 14 8.22 -0.85 12.21
N LYS A 15 9.45 -0.98 11.71
CA LYS A 15 10.26 0.19 11.36
C LYS A 15 9.89 0.84 10.02
N ASN A 16 9.23 0.12 9.12
CA ASN A 16 9.00 0.56 7.74
C ASN A 16 7.58 0.32 7.18
N HIS A 17 6.66 -0.27 7.97
CA HIS A 17 5.29 -0.56 7.52
C HIS A 17 4.56 0.69 6.99
N ARG A 18 4.72 1.85 7.65
CA ARG A 18 4.16 3.11 7.15
C ARG A 18 4.68 3.48 5.76
N TYR A 19 5.98 3.31 5.51
CA TYR A 19 6.60 3.66 4.24
C TYR A 19 6.15 2.70 3.16
N PHE A 20 5.90 1.44 3.51
CA PHE A 20 5.32 0.47 2.61
C PHE A 20 3.89 0.86 2.20
N CYS A 21 3.03 1.28 3.13
CA CYS A 21 1.69 1.79 2.80
C CYS A 21 1.76 3.06 1.94
N GLN A 22 2.64 4.00 2.28
CA GLN A 22 2.86 5.23 1.50
C GLN A 22 3.37 4.91 0.09
N PHE A 23 4.33 3.99 -0.05
CA PHE A 23 4.84 3.50 -1.33
C PHE A 23 3.70 2.95 -2.20
N ASN A 24 2.86 2.07 -1.65
CA ASN A 24 1.73 1.52 -2.39
C ASN A 24 0.74 2.61 -2.81
N PHE A 25 0.40 3.52 -1.92
CA PHE A 25 -0.49 4.65 -2.21
C PHE A 25 0.02 5.51 -3.37
N TYR A 26 1.29 5.93 -3.31
CA TYR A 26 1.87 6.78 -4.36
C TYR A 26 2.09 6.03 -5.68
N ALA A 27 2.43 4.75 -5.63
CA ALA A 27 2.52 3.91 -6.83
C ALA A 27 1.16 3.81 -7.52
N ILE A 28 0.08 3.58 -6.77
CA ILE A 28 -1.29 3.57 -7.33
C ILE A 28 -1.64 4.91 -7.98
N LEU A 29 -1.38 6.03 -7.31
CA LEU A 29 -1.66 7.36 -7.88
C LEU A 29 -0.89 7.62 -9.18
N CYS A 30 0.40 7.25 -9.21
CA CYS A 30 1.23 7.37 -10.41
C CYS A 30 0.64 6.55 -11.57
N MET A 31 0.24 5.31 -11.29
CA MET A 31 -0.29 4.39 -12.30
C MET A 31 -1.68 4.81 -12.80
N ILE A 32 -2.55 5.32 -11.91
CA ILE A 32 -3.82 5.94 -12.30
C ILE A 32 -3.57 7.12 -13.23
N GLN A 33 -2.60 8.00 -12.90
CA GLN A 33 -2.27 9.14 -13.75
C GLN A 33 -1.79 8.71 -15.14
N CYS A 34 -0.93 7.69 -15.21
CA CYS A 34 -0.47 7.10 -16.47
C CYS A 34 -1.64 6.55 -17.29
N THR A 35 -2.51 5.72 -16.68
CA THR A 35 -3.67 5.16 -17.36
C THR A 35 -4.61 6.24 -17.85
N LEU A 36 -4.90 7.26 -17.03
CA LEU A 36 -5.79 8.36 -17.45
C LEU A 36 -5.24 9.13 -18.65
N PHE A 37 -3.94 9.44 -18.68
CA PHE A 37 -3.34 10.13 -19.82
C PHE A 37 -3.33 9.26 -21.07
N ILE A 38 -2.86 8.00 -20.97
CA ILE A 38 -2.76 7.12 -22.13
C ILE A 38 -4.17 6.79 -22.66
N SER A 39 -5.11 6.44 -21.79
CA SER A 39 -6.50 6.15 -22.18
C SER A 39 -7.21 7.37 -22.78
N TYR A 40 -6.97 8.57 -22.23
CA TYR A 40 -7.53 9.79 -22.79
C TYR A 40 -7.02 10.03 -24.21
N ASP A 41 -5.70 9.92 -24.42
CA ASP A 41 -5.10 10.13 -25.74
C ASP A 41 -5.47 9.01 -26.73
N LEU A 42 -5.60 7.75 -26.28
CA LEU A 42 -5.95 6.60 -27.12
C LEU A 42 -7.43 6.55 -27.53
N PHE A 43 -8.35 6.90 -26.63
CA PHE A 43 -9.77 6.60 -26.80
C PHE A 43 -10.70 7.82 -26.82
N LEU A 44 -10.30 8.94 -26.22
CA LEU A 44 -11.18 10.09 -26.01
C LEU A 44 -10.76 11.34 -26.79
N ASN A 45 -9.48 11.43 -27.19
CA ASN A 45 -8.95 12.55 -27.93
C ASN A 45 -8.93 12.24 -29.43
N ASP A 46 -9.83 12.86 -30.19
CA ASP A 46 -10.08 12.56 -31.60
C ASP A 46 -9.02 13.16 -32.57
N LYS A 47 -7.80 13.48 -32.11
CA LYS A 47 -6.85 14.31 -32.88
C LYS A 47 -5.35 13.96 -32.77
N PHE A 48 -4.72 14.06 -33.95
CA PHE A 48 -3.32 14.35 -34.30
C PHE A 48 -2.19 13.51 -33.66
N VAL A 49 -2.11 13.41 -32.33
CA VAL A 49 -0.99 12.76 -31.65
C VAL A 49 -0.91 11.27 -32.00
N LEU A 50 -2.03 10.55 -31.97
CA LEU A 50 -2.05 9.13 -32.35
C LEU A 50 -1.78 8.88 -33.83
N GLN A 51 -2.11 9.84 -34.70
CA GLN A 51 -1.89 9.72 -36.15
C GLN A 51 -0.41 9.86 -36.51
N GLU A 52 0.38 10.54 -35.69
CA GLU A 52 1.85 10.60 -35.83
C GLU A 52 2.57 9.38 -35.24
N LEU A 53 1.88 8.58 -34.42
CA LEU A 53 2.47 7.37 -33.85
C LEU A 53 2.49 6.21 -34.86
N THR A 54 3.63 5.54 -34.93
CA THR A 54 3.75 4.26 -35.60
C THR A 54 2.88 3.19 -34.91
N LYS A 55 2.47 2.15 -35.65
CA LYS A 55 1.72 1.01 -35.09
C LYS A 55 2.45 0.37 -33.90
N ASN A 56 3.78 0.32 -33.94
CA ASN A 56 4.59 -0.22 -32.84
C ASN A 56 4.49 0.64 -31.58
N GLN A 57 4.50 1.97 -31.72
CA GLN A 57 4.32 2.89 -30.59
C GLN A 57 2.92 2.77 -29.98
N GLN A 58 1.88 2.69 -30.81
CA GLN A 58 0.51 2.48 -30.34
C GLN A 58 0.39 1.14 -29.60
N PHE A 59 1.01 0.07 -30.09
CA PHE A 59 1.03 -1.23 -29.42
C PHE A 59 1.72 -1.17 -28.05
N ILE A 60 2.88 -0.50 -27.97
CA ILE A 60 3.59 -0.30 -26.70
C ILE A 60 2.74 0.48 -25.71
N LEU A 61 2.10 1.58 -26.13
CA LEU A 61 1.23 2.38 -25.26
C LEU A 61 0.04 1.57 -24.74
N ASN A 62 -0.59 0.76 -25.58
CA ASN A 62 -1.66 -0.15 -25.15
C ASN A 62 -1.18 -1.17 -24.11
N ILE A 63 0.00 -1.78 -24.30
CA ILE A 63 0.58 -2.68 -23.30
C ILE A 63 0.84 -1.93 -21.99
N CYS A 64 1.42 -0.73 -22.07
CA CYS A 64 1.68 0.09 -20.89
C CYS A 64 0.40 0.42 -20.13
N ASP A 65 -0.66 0.84 -20.84
CA ASP A 65 -1.96 1.18 -20.25
C ASP A 65 -2.61 -0.01 -19.54
N VAL A 66 -2.70 -1.15 -20.23
CA VAL A 66 -3.25 -2.40 -19.69
C VAL A 66 -2.45 -2.87 -18.46
N THR A 67 -1.12 -2.78 -18.53
CA THR A 67 -0.24 -3.16 -17.41
C THR A 67 -0.41 -2.20 -16.23
N CYS A 68 -0.52 -0.89 -16.49
CA CYS A 68 -0.75 0.11 -15.46
C CYS A 68 -2.09 -0.14 -14.74
N PHE A 69 -3.15 -0.36 -15.50
CA PHE A 69 -4.47 -0.66 -14.97
C PHE A 69 -4.48 -1.95 -14.13
N ALA A 70 -3.88 -3.02 -14.63
CA ALA A 70 -3.78 -4.28 -13.88
C ALA A 70 -3.02 -4.11 -12.55
N LEU A 71 -1.95 -3.33 -12.55
CA LEU A 71 -1.17 -3.03 -11.34
C LEU A 71 -1.94 -2.12 -10.38
N VAL A 72 -2.75 -1.16 -10.85
CA VAL A 72 -3.64 -0.38 -9.98
C VAL A 72 -4.60 -1.29 -9.22
N VAL A 73 -5.21 -2.26 -9.90
CA VAL A 73 -6.13 -3.22 -9.27
C VAL A 73 -5.39 -4.08 -8.24
N ALA A 74 -4.25 -4.67 -8.63
CA ALA A 74 -3.49 -5.57 -7.77
C ALA A 74 -2.93 -4.84 -6.53
N MET A 75 -2.32 -3.68 -6.71
CA MET A 75 -1.79 -2.87 -5.61
C MET A 75 -2.90 -2.24 -4.78
N GLY A 76 -4.04 -1.89 -5.38
CA GLY A 76 -5.22 -1.41 -4.68
C GLY A 76 -5.75 -2.44 -3.70
N PHE A 77 -5.86 -3.72 -4.12
CA PHE A 77 -6.21 -4.81 -3.22
C PHE A 77 -5.19 -4.97 -2.09
N LEU A 78 -3.89 -4.94 -2.41
CA LEU A 78 -2.81 -5.06 -1.42
C LEU A 78 -2.85 -3.93 -0.39
N LEU A 79 -3.02 -2.67 -0.84
CA LEU A 79 -3.15 -1.53 0.07
C LEU A 79 -4.39 -1.65 0.93
N GLY A 80 -5.54 -2.01 0.34
CA GLY A 80 -6.79 -2.24 1.07
C GLY A 80 -6.64 -3.31 2.15
N PHE A 81 -5.97 -4.43 1.84
CA PHE A 81 -5.66 -5.49 2.78
C PHE A 81 -4.81 -4.99 3.96
N HIS A 82 -3.75 -4.23 3.69
CA HIS A 82 -2.93 -3.66 4.76
C HIS A 82 -3.69 -2.60 5.59
N LEU A 83 -4.52 -1.76 4.99
CA LEU A 83 -5.34 -0.79 5.72
C LEU A 83 -6.36 -1.49 6.61
N TYR A 84 -6.95 -2.59 6.15
CA TYR A 84 -7.83 -3.45 6.95
C TYR A 84 -7.09 -4.04 8.16
N HIS A 85 -5.88 -4.58 7.96
CA HIS A 85 -5.05 -5.13 9.03
C HIS A 85 -4.59 -4.08 10.03
N ILE A 86 -4.22 -2.88 9.56
CA ILE A 86 -3.93 -1.73 10.43
C ILE A 86 -5.19 -1.38 11.24
N GLY A 87 -6.37 -1.38 10.62
CA GLY A 87 -7.64 -1.13 11.30
C GLY A 87 -7.95 -2.12 12.42
N LEU A 88 -7.44 -3.36 12.33
CA LEU A 88 -7.55 -4.40 13.36
C LEU A 88 -6.35 -4.46 14.31
N ASN A 89 -5.28 -3.73 14.04
CA ASN A 89 -4.00 -3.83 14.75
C ASN A 89 -3.41 -5.25 14.76
N ILE A 90 -3.40 -5.89 13.59
CA ILE A 90 -2.77 -7.20 13.39
C ILE A 90 -1.79 -7.13 12.24
N THR A 91 -0.70 -7.89 12.32
CA THR A 91 0.21 -8.14 11.21
C THR A 91 -0.34 -9.22 10.29
N THR A 92 0.22 -9.33 9.08
CA THR A 92 -0.13 -10.41 8.14
C THR A 92 0.14 -11.80 8.73
N VAL A 93 1.20 -11.98 9.52
CA VAL A 93 1.48 -13.24 10.23
C VAL A 93 0.40 -13.52 11.27
N GLU A 94 0.07 -12.53 12.11
CA GLU A 94 -0.93 -12.66 13.17
C GLU A 94 -2.33 -12.93 12.62
N TYR A 95 -2.65 -12.41 11.44
CA TYR A 95 -3.88 -12.75 10.70
C TYR A 95 -3.99 -14.24 10.35
N HIS A 96 -2.91 -15.03 10.43
CA HIS A 96 -2.96 -16.49 10.24
C HIS A 96 -2.97 -17.29 11.55
N ILE A 97 -2.96 -16.62 12.71
CA ILE A 97 -2.98 -17.24 14.04
C ILE A 97 -4.42 -17.31 14.55
N ASN A 98 -4.93 -18.51 14.83
CA ASN A 98 -6.34 -18.71 15.20
C ASN A 98 -6.69 -18.09 16.55
N GLU A 99 -5.76 -18.09 17.50
CA GLU A 99 -5.90 -17.51 18.83
C GLU A 99 -6.12 -16.00 18.74
N ILE A 100 -5.37 -15.31 17.87
CA ILE A 100 -5.50 -13.86 17.65
C ILE A 100 -6.81 -13.54 16.93
N LYS A 101 -7.25 -14.39 15.99
CA LYS A 101 -8.56 -14.24 15.35
C LYS A 101 -9.71 -14.38 16.35
N ALA A 102 -9.59 -15.28 17.31
CA ALA A 102 -10.61 -15.53 18.32
C ALA A 102 -10.65 -14.39 19.35
N ASN A 103 -9.49 -13.90 19.78
CA ASN A 103 -9.39 -12.79 20.73
C ASN A 103 -8.12 -11.98 20.46
N ASN A 104 -8.26 -10.82 19.83
CA ASN A 104 -7.15 -9.96 19.46
C ASN A 104 -6.77 -9.01 20.62
N PRO A 105 -5.64 -9.23 21.33
CA PRO A 105 -5.26 -8.39 22.47
C PRO A 105 -4.69 -7.03 22.06
N PHE A 106 -4.34 -6.85 20.78
CA PHE A 106 -3.65 -5.66 20.29
C PHE A 106 -4.63 -4.57 19.83
N GLN A 107 -5.88 -4.93 19.53
CA GLN A 107 -6.90 -4.01 19.03
C GLN A 107 -7.19 -2.89 20.04
N LYS A 108 -7.02 -1.63 19.63
CA LYS A 108 -7.36 -0.47 20.47
C LYS A 108 -8.88 -0.20 20.42
N PRO A 109 -9.45 0.48 21.44
CA PRO A 109 -10.89 0.81 21.46
C PRO A 109 -11.35 1.65 20.28
N ARG A 110 -10.48 2.51 19.73
CA ARG A 110 -10.76 3.32 18.55
C ARG A 110 -9.86 2.88 17.40
N ILE A 111 -10.47 2.64 16.24
CA ILE A 111 -9.75 2.26 15.02
C ILE A 111 -8.63 3.26 14.69
N ILE A 112 -8.89 4.56 14.86
CA ILE A 112 -7.90 5.61 14.60
C ILE A 112 -6.62 5.46 15.43
N ASP A 113 -6.71 4.89 16.64
CA ASP A 113 -5.55 4.69 17.50
C ASP A 113 -4.67 3.55 16.96
N ASN A 114 -5.25 2.54 16.31
CA ASN A 114 -4.51 1.51 15.57
C ASN A 114 -3.73 2.15 14.40
N PHE A 115 -4.38 3.05 13.64
CA PHE A 115 -3.71 3.77 12.55
C PHE A 115 -2.58 4.66 13.05
N LYS A 116 -2.75 5.35 14.18
CA LYS A 116 -1.70 6.19 14.77
C LYS A 116 -0.48 5.39 15.22
N GLU A 117 -0.65 4.14 15.64
CA GLU A 117 0.44 3.24 16.02
C GLU A 117 1.34 2.90 14.82
N VAL A 118 0.75 2.78 13.63
CA VAL A 118 1.47 2.44 12.40
C VAL A 118 1.98 3.69 11.65
N LEU A 119 1.12 4.68 11.43
CA LEU A 119 1.38 5.86 10.61
C LEU A 119 1.98 7.04 11.41
N GLY A 120 1.77 7.05 12.72
CA GLY A 120 2.18 8.11 13.63
C GLY A 120 1.01 8.98 14.12
N PRO A 121 1.23 9.76 15.19
CA PRO A 121 0.18 10.54 15.85
C PRO A 121 -0.34 11.70 14.97
N ASP A 122 0.56 12.31 14.19
CA ASP A 122 0.26 13.47 13.38
C ASP A 122 -0.21 13.08 11.98
N PHE A 123 -1.45 13.42 11.65
CA PHE A 123 -2.06 13.14 10.35
C PHE A 123 -1.28 13.72 9.16
N LYS A 124 -0.58 14.86 9.33
CA LYS A 124 0.27 15.46 8.28
C LYS A 124 1.34 14.49 7.74
N TYR A 125 1.85 13.58 8.58
CA TYR A 125 2.90 12.64 8.20
C TYR A 125 2.37 11.30 7.71
N TRP A 126 1.05 11.13 7.64
CA TRP A 126 0.46 9.91 7.09
C TRP A 126 0.76 9.77 5.60
N PHE A 127 0.87 10.90 4.90
CA PHE A 127 1.21 10.94 3.48
C PHE A 127 2.68 11.30 3.25
N ILE A 128 3.34 12.00 4.16
CA ILE A 128 4.71 12.47 3.94
C ILE A 128 5.72 11.45 4.51
N PRO A 129 6.64 10.89 3.69
CA PRO A 129 7.60 9.87 4.12
C PRO A 129 8.82 10.48 4.84
N VAL A 130 8.61 11.28 5.90
CA VAL A 130 9.67 11.90 6.70
C VAL A 130 9.88 11.15 7.99
N LYS A 131 11.13 10.81 8.34
CA LYS A 131 11.49 10.06 9.56
C LYS A 131 10.84 10.71 10.78
N ASN A 132 9.89 10.01 11.39
CA ASN A 132 9.26 10.46 12.62
C ASN A 132 10.07 9.90 13.79
N VAL A 133 10.42 10.78 14.72
CA VAL A 133 11.19 10.43 15.92
C VAL A 133 10.21 9.77 16.88
N GLU A 134 10.61 8.62 17.43
CA GLU A 134 9.93 7.82 18.46
C GLU A 134 8.68 7.03 18.05
N ARG A 135 8.88 5.74 17.76
CA ARG A 135 7.89 4.71 18.11
C ARG A 135 8.33 4.09 19.43
N ASN A 136 7.56 4.34 20.49
CA ASN A 136 7.72 3.63 21.75
C ASN A 136 7.60 2.12 21.49
N THR A 137 8.52 1.36 22.08
CA THR A 137 8.48 -0.10 22.09
C THR A 137 7.09 -0.56 22.53
N PHE A 138 6.45 -1.45 21.77
CA PHE A 138 5.25 -2.13 22.27
C PHE A 138 5.56 -2.74 23.64
N PRO A 139 4.67 -2.63 24.64
CA PRO A 139 4.82 -3.45 25.82
C PRO A 139 4.87 -4.90 25.34
N ARG A 140 5.97 -5.61 25.65
CA ARG A 140 6.01 -7.05 25.46
C ARG A 140 4.84 -7.59 26.27
N THR A 141 3.81 -8.07 25.60
CA THR A 141 2.87 -8.97 26.21
C THR A 141 3.53 -10.33 26.19
N ASP A 142 3.76 -10.90 27.36
CA ASP A 142 4.49 -12.14 27.64
C ASP A 142 3.81 -13.41 27.04
N LEU A 143 2.88 -13.21 26.11
CA LEU A 143 2.04 -14.21 25.44
C LEU A 143 2.83 -15.21 24.57
N PHE A 144 4.14 -15.05 24.44
CA PHE A 144 5.02 -15.93 23.66
C PHE A 144 6.26 -16.39 24.43
N GLU A 145 6.29 -16.26 25.76
CA GLU A 145 7.28 -16.98 26.58
C GLU A 145 6.78 -18.41 26.85
N VAL A 146 7.17 -19.34 25.97
CA VAL A 146 7.19 -20.79 26.22
C VAL A 146 8.62 -21.28 25.96
#